data_AF-A0A1T4ZZY0-F1
#
_entry.id   AF-A0A1T4ZZY0-F1
#
_cell.length_a   1.000
_cell.length_b   1.000
_cell.length_c   1.000
_cell.angle_alpha   90.00
_cell.angle_beta   90.00
_cell.angle_gamma   90.00
#
_symmetry.space_group_name_H-M   'P 1'
#
loop_
_entity.id
_entity.type
_entity.pdbx_description
1 polymer ?
#
loop_
_entity_poly.entity_id
_entity_poly.type
_entity_poly.pdbx_seq_one_letter_code
_entity_poly.pdbx_strand_id
1 'polypeptide(L)'
;MAECSFDQLLFALRVSVEAANDGLRRRRGLHYEHDRAGNEALHVDIPRGPRDDATLDPVVIPMSWFRDPRLPQVTELSVAFDCRLRYERVRGAADALIIDMNPPPPRWFRRRPLHRMVIRFRAADAWRADVSLDGRPVVVSQAGAS
;
A
#
# COMPACT_ATOMS: atom_id res chain seq x y z
N MET A 1 -23.50 7.93 10.25
CA MET A 1 -23.02 7.97 8.85
C MET A 1 -21.58 8.44 8.90
N ALA A 2 -20.63 7.64 8.40
CA ALA A 2 -19.26 8.11 8.25
C ALA A 2 -19.16 8.77 6.86
N GLU A 3 -19.51 10.05 6.79
CA GLU A 3 -19.20 10.88 5.62
C GLU A 3 -17.83 11.51 5.86
N CYS A 4 -16.96 11.46 4.85
CA CYS A 4 -15.69 12.18 4.87
C CYS A 4 -15.36 12.70 3.47
N SER A 5 -14.49 13.70 3.39
CA SER A 5 -13.96 14.09 2.07
C SER A 5 -13.00 13.02 1.56
N PHE A 6 -12.85 12.95 0.23
CA PHE A 6 -11.92 12.01 -0.38
C PHE A 6 -10.48 12.19 0.11
N ASP A 7 -10.02 13.44 0.24
CA ASP A 7 -8.66 13.75 0.72
C ASP A 7 -8.45 13.31 2.16
N GLN A 8 -9.46 13.48 3.03
CA GLN A 8 -9.42 13.00 4.41
C GLN A 8 -9.30 11.48 4.48
N LEU A 9 -10.04 10.77 3.62
CA LEU A 9 -9.97 9.31 3.54
C LEU A 9 -8.58 8.85 3.10
N LEU A 10 -8.02 9.45 2.04
CA LEU A 10 -6.69 9.10 1.54
C LEU A 10 -5.60 9.37 2.58
N PHE A 11 -5.68 10.51 3.26
CA PHE A 11 -4.76 10.86 4.33
C PHE A 11 -4.84 9.86 5.49
N ALA A 12 -6.04 9.55 5.98
CA ALA A 12 -6.25 8.61 7.08
C ALA A 12 -5.72 7.21 6.75
N LEU A 13 -5.93 6.73 5.52
CA LEU A 13 -5.42 5.43 5.07
C LEU A 13 -3.89 5.43 4.98
N ARG A 14 -3.28 6.49 4.45
CA ARG A 14 -1.82 6.64 4.41
C ARG A 14 -1.20 6.59 5.81
N VAL A 15 -1.72 7.38 6.75
CA VAL A 15 -1.27 7.40 8.14
C VAL A 15 -1.41 6.01 8.78
N SER A 16 -2.48 5.29 8.47
CA SER A 16 -2.71 3.94 8.98
C SER A 16 -1.67 2.94 8.48
N VAL A 17 -1.26 3.02 7.21
CA VAL A 17 -0.19 2.19 6.64
C VAL A 17 1.16 2.50 7.29
N GLU A 18 1.49 3.77 7.43
CA GLU A 18 2.73 4.23 8.07
C GLU A 18 2.78 3.71 9.53
N ALA A 19 1.70 3.87 10.28
CA ALA A 19 1.58 3.36 11.65
C ALA A 19 1.67 1.83 11.74
N ALA A 20 1.09 1.10 10.78
CA ALA A 20 1.17 -0.36 10.72
C ALA A 20 2.62 -0.82 10.47
N ASN A 21 3.31 -0.19 9.52
CA ASN A 21 4.73 -0.47 9.27
C ASN A 21 5.60 -0.16 10.48
N ASP A 22 5.36 0.96 11.18
CA ASP A 22 6.08 1.30 12.40
C ASP A 22 5.77 0.34 13.56
N GLY A 23 4.53 -0.17 13.63
CA GLY A 23 4.16 -1.24 14.55
C GLY A 23 4.94 -2.53 14.28
N LEU A 24 5.05 -2.95 13.02
CA LEU A 24 5.84 -4.12 12.62
C LEU A 24 7.32 -3.96 12.95
N ARG A 25 7.89 -2.77 12.69
CA ARG A 25 9.27 -2.42 13.06
C ARG A 25 9.51 -2.48 14.56
N ARG A 26 8.63 -1.86 15.36
CA ARG A 26 8.73 -1.85 16.84
C ARG A 26 8.61 -3.24 17.43
N ARG A 27 7.64 -4.04 16.99
CA ARG A 27 7.46 -5.43 17.44
C ARG A 27 8.72 -6.26 17.16
N ARG A 28 9.37 -6.05 16.02
CA ARG A 28 10.63 -6.73 15.71
C ARG A 28 11.81 -6.22 16.53
N GLY A 29 11.93 -4.91 16.78
CA GLY A 29 12.97 -4.36 17.67
C GLY A 29 13.01 -5.06 19.03
N LEU A 30 11.84 -5.41 19.57
CA LEU A 30 11.70 -6.18 20.81
C LEU A 30 12.11 -7.65 20.69
N HIS A 31 12.04 -8.25 19.48
CA HIS A 31 12.43 -9.64 19.23
C HIS A 31 13.91 -9.80 18.83
N TYR A 32 14.58 -8.75 18.34
CA TYR A 32 15.91 -8.83 17.73
C TYR A 32 17.10 -8.56 18.65
N GLU A 33 16.89 -8.13 19.90
CA GLU A 33 17.97 -8.13 20.91
C GLU A 33 18.45 -9.55 21.27
N HIS A 34 17.78 -10.60 20.79
CA HIS A 34 18.07 -11.98 21.13
C HIS A 34 18.90 -12.76 20.10
N ASP A 35 19.13 -12.24 18.88
CA ASP A 35 19.64 -13.07 17.76
C ASP A 35 20.81 -12.44 16.98
N ARG A 36 21.59 -11.57 17.63
CA ARG A 36 22.74 -10.91 16.98
C ARG A 36 23.99 -11.79 17.01
N ALA A 37 24.00 -12.85 16.22
CA ALA A 37 25.23 -13.54 15.83
C ALA A 37 25.08 -14.14 14.42
N GLY A 38 25.59 -13.46 13.39
CA GLY A 38 25.71 -14.08 12.07
C GLY A 38 25.75 -13.09 10.92
N ASN A 39 26.96 -12.83 10.41
CA ASN A 39 27.16 -12.18 9.13
C ASN A 39 26.94 -13.25 8.03
N GLU A 40 25.68 -13.58 7.73
CA GLU A 40 25.36 -14.62 6.74
C GLU A 40 25.48 -14.07 5.31
N ALA A 41 26.33 -14.71 4.51
CA ALA A 41 26.40 -14.53 3.06
C ALA A 41 25.78 -15.75 2.36
N LEU A 42 25.16 -15.54 1.21
CA LEU A 42 24.69 -16.65 0.38
C LEU A 42 25.84 -17.12 -0.50
N HIS A 43 26.25 -18.38 -0.34
CA HIS A 43 27.24 -19.03 -1.18
C HIS A 43 26.52 -19.78 -2.29
N VAL A 44 26.80 -19.43 -3.55
CA VAL A 44 26.21 -20.06 -4.73
C VAL A 44 27.33 -20.58 -5.62
N ASP A 45 27.26 -21.85 -5.99
CA ASP A 45 28.21 -22.47 -6.90
C ASP A 45 27.66 -22.42 -8.35
N ILE A 46 28.36 -21.74 -9.26
CA ILE A 46 27.91 -21.52 -10.65
C ILE A 46 28.74 -22.38 -11.63
N PRO A 47 28.12 -23.23 -12.47
CA PRO A 47 28.86 -24.03 -13.45
C PRO A 47 29.51 -23.19 -14.56
N ARG A 48 30.79 -23.44 -14.87
CA ARG A 48 31.52 -22.81 -16.01
C ARG A 48 31.21 -23.42 -17.38
N GLY A 49 30.11 -24.13 -17.54
CA GLY A 49 29.76 -24.75 -18.82
C GLY A 49 28.44 -25.54 -18.76
N PRO A 50 27.94 -26.00 -19.91
CA PRO A 50 26.64 -26.65 -20.03
C PRO A 50 26.67 -28.16 -19.75
N ARG A 51 27.81 -28.73 -19.35
CA ARG A 51 27.94 -30.16 -19.04
C ARG A 51 27.72 -30.40 -17.54
N ASP A 52 27.13 -31.55 -17.21
CA ASP A 52 26.80 -31.92 -15.82
C ASP A 52 28.04 -32.07 -14.91
N ASP A 53 29.23 -32.21 -15.49
CA ASP A 53 30.52 -32.32 -14.80
C ASP A 53 31.35 -31.02 -14.82
N ALA A 54 30.74 -29.90 -15.20
CA ALA A 54 31.46 -28.63 -15.31
C ALA A 54 31.97 -28.13 -13.96
N THR A 55 33.19 -27.58 -13.95
CA THR A 55 33.79 -26.94 -12.77
C THR A 55 32.91 -25.81 -12.27
N LEU A 56 32.66 -25.79 -10.95
CA LEU A 56 31.83 -24.79 -10.29
C LEU A 56 32.69 -23.63 -9.77
N ASP A 57 32.23 -22.41 -10.01
CA ASP A 57 32.78 -21.20 -9.40
C ASP A 57 31.99 -20.78 -8.18
N PRO A 58 32.65 -20.56 -7.02
CA PRO A 58 31.97 -20.03 -5.86
C PRO A 58 31.71 -18.53 -6.04
N VAL A 59 30.44 -18.14 -5.97
CA VAL A 59 30.00 -16.74 -5.92
C VAL A 59 29.43 -16.46 -4.53
N VAL A 60 30.00 -15.44 -3.87
CA VAL A 60 29.51 -14.95 -2.59
C VAL A 60 28.60 -13.77 -2.86
N ILE A 61 27.30 -13.93 -2.57
CA ILE A 61 26.34 -12.85 -2.68
C ILE A 61 26.08 -12.28 -1.28
N PRO A 62 26.46 -11.02 -1.00
CA PRO A 62 26.15 -10.40 0.27
C PRO A 62 24.63 -10.36 0.48
N MET A 63 24.15 -10.90 1.60
CA MET A 63 22.72 -10.84 1.91
C MET A 63 22.20 -9.40 2.06
N SER A 64 23.09 -8.43 2.27
CA SER A 64 22.79 -6.99 2.25
C SER A 64 22.34 -6.45 0.88
N TRP A 65 22.61 -7.16 -0.22
CA TRP A 65 22.17 -6.78 -1.57
C TRP A 65 20.70 -7.14 -1.84
N PHE A 66 20.15 -8.07 -1.07
CA PHE A 66 18.73 -8.40 -1.13
C PHE A 66 17.96 -7.50 -0.15
N ARG A 67 16.68 -7.20 -0.46
CA ARG A 67 15.75 -6.69 0.56
C ARG A 67 15.81 -7.68 1.71
N ASP A 68 16.16 -7.25 2.92
CA ASP A 68 16.25 -8.15 4.07
C ASP A 68 14.94 -8.95 4.16
N PRO A 69 14.95 -10.26 3.84
CA PRO A 69 13.73 -11.08 3.84
C PRO A 69 13.14 -11.15 5.25
N ARG A 70 13.90 -10.71 6.25
CA ARG A 70 13.51 -10.69 7.65
C ARG A 70 12.84 -9.39 8.07
N LEU A 71 12.84 -8.30 7.26
CA LEU A 71 12.12 -7.06 7.55
C LEU A 71 10.64 -7.19 7.16
N PRO A 72 9.73 -7.52 8.11
CA PRO A 72 8.31 -7.52 7.80
C PRO A 72 7.90 -6.08 7.49
N GLN A 73 7.40 -5.90 6.28
CA GLN A 73 6.75 -4.67 5.86
C GLN A 73 5.40 -5.04 5.26
N VAL A 74 4.42 -4.16 5.43
CA VAL A 74 3.20 -4.26 4.63
C VAL A 74 3.63 -4.13 3.17
N THR A 75 3.17 -5.04 2.31
CA THR A 75 3.43 -4.99 0.86
C THR A 75 2.33 -4.23 0.15
N GLU A 76 1.10 -4.41 0.60
CA GLU A 76 -0.10 -3.74 0.11
C GLU A 76 -1.10 -3.52 1.25
N LEU A 77 -1.72 -2.34 1.29
CA LEU A 77 -3.00 -2.11 1.95
C LEU A 77 -4.04 -1.80 0.88
N SER A 78 -5.13 -2.57 0.86
CA SER A 78 -6.26 -2.32 -0.03
C SER A 78 -7.56 -2.21 0.77
N VAL A 79 -8.38 -1.21 0.43
CA VAL A 79 -9.75 -1.09 0.95
C VAL A 79 -10.70 -1.03 -0.23
N ALA A 80 -11.77 -1.83 -0.18
CA ALA A 80 -12.81 -1.85 -1.19
C ALA A 80 -14.18 -1.70 -0.52
N PHE A 81 -15.00 -0.78 -1.02
CA PHE A 81 -16.33 -0.51 -0.47
C PHE A 81 -17.24 0.08 -1.53
N ASP A 82 -18.54 -0.10 -1.32
CA ASP A 82 -19.57 0.53 -2.13
C ASP A 82 -19.86 1.93 -1.57
N CYS A 83 -19.95 2.92 -2.46
CA CYS A 83 -20.04 4.33 -2.07
C CYS A 83 -20.96 5.15 -2.97
N ARG A 84 -21.41 6.29 -2.45
CA ARG A 84 -22.02 7.35 -3.27
C ARG A 84 -21.14 8.58 -3.25
N LEU A 85 -21.03 9.22 -4.41
CA LEU A 85 -20.23 10.42 -4.60
C LEU A 85 -21.15 11.65 -4.70
N ARG A 86 -20.75 12.75 -4.06
CA ARG A 86 -21.41 14.06 -4.22
C ARG A 86 -20.38 15.18 -4.17
N TYR A 87 -20.55 16.18 -5.04
CA TYR A 87 -19.82 17.44 -4.89
C TYR A 87 -20.55 18.32 -3.89
N GLU A 88 -19.80 18.87 -2.94
CA GLU A 88 -20.28 19.88 -2.01
C GLU A 88 -19.50 21.16 -2.24
N ARG A 89 -20.25 22.23 -2.53
CA ARG A 89 -19.68 23.56 -2.76
C ARG A 89 -19.45 24.23 -1.43
N VAL A 90 -18.19 24.27 -0.99
CA VAL A 90 -17.81 24.98 0.22
C VAL A 90 -17.66 26.47 -0.13
N ARG A 91 -18.32 27.33 0.63
CA ARG A 91 -18.31 28.79 0.38
C ARG A 91 -16.88 29.31 0.48
N GLY A 92 -16.31 29.77 -0.63
CA GLY A 92 -14.95 30.32 -0.68
C GLY A 92 -13.81 29.31 -0.85
N ALA A 93 -14.10 28.03 -1.11
CA ALA A 93 -13.09 27.00 -1.39
C ALA A 93 -13.43 26.21 -2.68
N ALA A 94 -12.49 25.37 -3.13
CA ALA A 94 -12.73 24.44 -4.23
C ALA A 94 -13.85 23.44 -3.87
N ASP A 95 -14.59 22.98 -4.88
CA ASP A 95 -15.64 21.98 -4.70
C ASP A 95 -15.05 20.71 -4.08
N ALA A 96 -15.58 20.28 -2.93
CA ALA A 96 -15.10 19.09 -2.24
C ALA A 96 -15.87 17.85 -2.71
N LEU A 97 -15.14 16.79 -3.05
CA LEU A 97 -15.74 15.49 -3.33
C LEU A 97 -15.99 14.76 -2.00
N ILE A 98 -17.27 14.59 -1.67
CA ILE A 98 -17.72 13.87 -0.47
C ILE A 98 -18.05 12.42 -0.83
N ILE A 99 -17.59 11.50 0.02
CA ILE A 99 -17.80 10.06 -0.12
C ILE A 99 -18.70 9.58 1.01
N ASP A 100 -19.87 9.06 0.63
CA ASP A 100 -20.74 8.30 1.52
C ASP A 100 -20.36 6.82 1.44
N MET A 101 -19.67 6.33 2.47
CA MET A 101 -19.09 4.98 2.55
C MET A 101 -20.10 3.92 3.04
N ASN A 102 -21.30 4.31 3.46
CA ASN A 102 -22.36 3.38 3.86
C ASN A 102 -23.72 3.90 3.40
N PRO A 103 -23.93 3.97 2.08
CA PRO A 103 -25.10 4.61 1.54
C PRO A 103 -26.37 3.81 1.88
N PRO A 104 -27.45 4.46 2.32
CA PRO A 104 -28.71 3.77 2.62
C PRO A 104 -29.26 3.10 1.36
N PRO A 105 -30.01 1.99 1.49
CA PRO A 105 -30.57 1.26 0.36
C PRO A 105 -31.40 2.20 -0.54
N PRO A 106 -31.39 1.96 -1.87
CA PRO A 106 -31.96 2.88 -2.84
C PRO A 106 -33.46 3.10 -2.56
N ARG A 107 -33.85 4.36 -2.35
CA ARG A 107 -35.26 4.76 -2.33
C ARG A 107 -35.71 5.09 -3.75
N TRP A 108 -36.93 4.68 -4.11
CA TRP A 108 -37.47 4.75 -5.48
C TRP A 108 -37.33 6.12 -6.15
N PHE A 109 -37.32 7.21 -5.36
CA PHE A 109 -37.25 8.60 -5.81
C PHE A 109 -35.85 9.26 -5.76
N ARG A 110 -34.80 8.58 -5.27
CA ARG A 110 -33.42 9.12 -5.23
C ARG A 110 -32.40 8.03 -5.58
N ARG A 111 -32.33 7.69 -6.86
CA ARG A 111 -31.34 6.75 -7.41
C ARG A 111 -30.05 7.50 -7.75
N ARG A 112 -29.27 7.89 -6.73
CA ARG A 112 -27.85 8.20 -7.00
C ARG A 112 -27.13 6.89 -7.29
N PRO A 113 -26.26 6.85 -8.33
CA PRO A 113 -25.51 5.66 -8.66
C PRO A 113 -24.67 5.22 -7.46
N LEU A 114 -24.65 3.91 -7.22
CA LEU A 114 -23.76 3.27 -6.27
C LEU A 114 -22.50 2.88 -7.04
N HIS A 115 -21.34 3.22 -6.52
CA HIS A 115 -20.05 2.93 -7.14
C HIS A 115 -19.23 2.02 -6.25
N ARG A 116 -18.47 1.11 -6.82
CA ARG A 116 -17.47 0.34 -6.09
C ARG A 116 -16.12 1.05 -6.17
N MET A 117 -15.68 1.57 -5.04
CA MET A 117 -14.37 2.20 -4.91
C MET A 117 -13.36 1.20 -4.36
N VAL A 118 -12.16 1.20 -4.93
CA VAL A 118 -11.00 0.48 -4.39
C VAL A 118 -9.84 1.45 -4.28
N ILE A 119 -9.24 1.51 -3.09
CA ILE A 119 -8.05 2.31 -2.80
C ILE A 119 -6.94 1.34 -2.41
N ARG A 120 -5.80 1.42 -3.10
CA ARG A 120 -4.63 0.58 -2.87
C ARG A 120 -3.43 1.45 -2.55
N PHE A 121 -2.63 0.97 -1.62
CA PHE A 121 -1.35 1.54 -1.24
C PHE A 121 -0.32 0.41 -1.32
N ARG A 122 0.71 0.57 -2.15
CA ARG A 122 1.75 -0.45 -2.34
C ARG A 122 3.11 0.07 -1.92
N ALA A 123 3.89 -0.80 -1.29
CA ALA A 123 5.27 -0.51 -0.96
C ALA A 123 6.13 -0.26 -2.21
N ALA A 124 5.82 -0.95 -3.32
CA ALA A 124 6.52 -0.78 -4.60
C ALA A 124 6.31 0.63 -5.20
N ASP A 125 5.19 1.26 -4.90
CA ASP A 125 4.77 2.56 -5.46
C ASP A 125 5.02 3.71 -4.48
N ALA A 126 5.98 3.55 -3.57
CA ALA A 126 6.30 4.53 -2.52
C ALA A 126 5.07 4.96 -1.70
N TRP A 127 4.13 4.04 -1.47
CA TRP A 127 2.87 4.30 -0.75
C TRP A 127 2.02 5.41 -1.38
N ARG A 128 2.14 5.62 -2.68
CA ARG A 128 1.18 6.44 -3.43
C ARG A 128 -0.16 5.70 -3.52
N ALA A 129 -1.24 6.48 -3.44
CA ALA A 129 -2.59 5.95 -3.56
C ALA A 129 -2.88 5.62 -5.03
N ASP A 130 -3.26 4.38 -5.29
CA ASP A 130 -3.90 3.94 -6.53
C ASP A 130 -5.40 3.77 -6.26
N VAL A 131 -6.22 4.46 -7.04
CA VAL A 131 -7.68 4.50 -6.82
C VAL A 131 -8.38 4.04 -8.09
N SER A 132 -9.32 3.11 -7.94
CA SER A 132 -10.21 2.71 -9.02
C SER A 132 -11.68 2.83 -8.62
N LEU A 133 -12.51 3.32 -9.54
CA LEU A 133 -13.96 3.42 -9.40
C LEU A 133 -14.62 2.54 -10.46
N ASP A 134 -15.45 1.59 -10.04
CA ASP A 134 -16.10 0.62 -10.93
C ASP A 134 -15.11 -0.10 -11.86
N GLY A 135 -13.93 -0.41 -11.33
CA GLY A 135 -12.82 -1.05 -12.06
C GLY A 135 -12.01 -0.12 -12.97
N ARG A 136 -12.33 1.18 -13.03
CA ARG A 136 -11.60 2.17 -13.84
C ARG A 136 -10.63 2.97 -12.98
N PRO A 137 -9.35 3.11 -13.37
CA PRO A 137 -8.40 3.91 -12.61
C PRO A 137 -8.81 5.39 -12.61
N VAL A 138 -8.64 6.05 -11.47
CA VAL A 138 -8.90 7.46 -11.26
C VAL A 138 -7.57 8.15 -10.97
N VAL A 139 -7.26 9.18 -11.76
CA VAL A 139 -6.05 9.98 -11.51
C VAL A 139 -6.31 10.88 -10.30
N VAL A 140 -5.57 10.64 -9.22
CA VAL A 140 -5.59 11.48 -8.03
C VAL A 140 -4.38 12.40 -8.08
N SER A 141 -4.61 13.70 -8.27
CA SER A 141 -3.56 14.68 -8.06
C SER A 141 -3.30 14.80 -6.56
N GLN A 142 -2.17 14.27 -6.10
CA GLN A 142 -1.70 14.54 -4.73
C GLN A 142 -1.23 15.99 -4.65
N ALA A 143 -2.14 16.92 -4.39
CA ALA A 143 -1.80 18.27 -3.97
C ALA A 143 -1.35 18.20 -2.50
N GLY A 144 -0.05 18.02 -2.26
CA GLY A 144 0.48 17.99 -0.89
C GLY A 144 1.79 17.22 -0.74
N ALA A 145 2.83 17.65 -1.44
CA ALA A 145 4.22 17.36 -1.09
C ALA A 145 5.04 18.60 -1.46
N SER A 146 5.02 19.58 -0.57
CA SER A 146 5.92 20.74 -0.55
C SER A 146 6.33 20.97 0.89
#